data_AF-A0A8S3TUM3-F1
#
_entry.id   AF-A0A8S3TUM3-F1
#
_cell.length_a   1.000
_cell.length_b   1.000
_cell.length_c   1.000
_cell.angle_alpha   90.00
_cell.angle_beta   90.00
_cell.angle_gamma   90.00
#
_symmetry.space_group_name_H-M   'P 1'
#
loop_
_entity.id
_entity.type
_entity.pdbx_description
1 polymer ?
#
loop_
_entity_poly.entity_id
_entity_poly.type
_entity_poly.pdbx_seq_one_letter_code
_entity_poly.pdbx_strand_id
1 'polypeptide(L)'
;MRNLKAPTGQVARWLQELGTYDLTVVHRPGLKHRNADALSRNPCASCSRQESVNNAHDSCDEDSEEKEQLSVRTVTRSKADTSPTRNQFVLLGWDVNTIRQQQLQDKIIGQLFIKFEDKETKPEWNSLSDESSDLKTLWNMWDRSSVHSTTGFTPNFLTFGREVTLPLQAVIPMPSPAQDYATCKEDFVIDLQNRLQTVHELARKNLKNKVQYQKKYYDVKSKKRMFKVGQLVWLNDPTRKIGVCSKLSAKWKGPYIITKCMDDTTYIVKKTAKQMAKAYHVNRLMSYEGQKLPVWMKKLQHIK
;
A
#
# COMPACT_ATOMS: atom_id res chain seq x y z
N MET A 1 25.29 -4.82 25.05
CA MET A 1 24.32 -3.79 25.48
C MET A 1 24.93 -2.64 26.30
N ARG A 2 26.14 -2.76 26.88
CA ARG A 2 26.77 -1.71 27.72
C ARG A 2 27.19 -0.41 27.00
N ASN A 3 27.05 -0.34 25.67
CA ASN A 3 27.52 0.80 24.85
C ASN A 3 26.37 1.65 24.26
N LEU A 4 25.14 1.51 24.76
CA LEU A 4 24.02 2.34 24.33
C LEU A 4 24.06 3.68 25.06
N LYS A 5 24.34 4.77 24.34
CA LYS A 5 24.27 6.14 24.88
C LYS A 5 22.80 6.54 25.07
N ALA A 6 22.40 6.77 26.33
CA ALA A 6 21.09 7.28 26.76
C ALA A 6 19.85 6.46 26.31
N PRO A 7 19.64 5.25 26.87
CA PRO A 7 18.43 4.48 26.61
C PRO A 7 17.18 5.17 27.20
N THR A 8 16.08 5.25 26.44
CA THR A 8 14.79 5.78 26.89
C THR A 8 13.66 4.77 26.69
N GLY A 9 12.54 4.96 27.40
CA GLY A 9 11.34 4.13 27.26
C GLY A 9 11.53 2.68 27.69
N GLN A 10 11.08 1.72 26.86
CA GLN A 10 11.10 0.30 27.20
C GLN A 10 12.52 -0.25 27.37
N VAL A 11 13.47 0.22 26.55
CA VAL A 11 14.87 -0.24 26.59
C VAL A 11 15.54 0.14 27.91
N ALA A 12 15.23 1.30 28.48
CA ALA A 12 15.75 1.73 29.77
C ALA A 12 15.26 0.85 30.93
N ARG A 13 13.95 0.50 30.93
CA ARG A 13 13.38 -0.37 31.97
C ARG A 13 13.98 -1.78 31.93
N TRP A 14 14.10 -2.35 30.74
CA TRP A 14 14.74 -3.66 30.58
C TRP A 14 16.22 -3.64 30.96
N LEU A 15 16.94 -2.55 30.69
CA LEU A 15 18.33 -2.40 31.14
C LEU A 15 18.46 -2.32 32.65
N GLN A 16 17.52 -1.64 33.33
CA GLN A 16 17.48 -1.58 34.79
C GLN A 16 17.24 -2.97 35.39
N GLU A 17 16.30 -3.73 34.83
CA GLU A 17 15.95 -5.05 35.35
C GLU A 17 17.03 -6.10 35.04
N LEU A 18 17.51 -6.17 33.80
CA LEU A 18 18.59 -7.06 33.39
C LEU A 18 19.95 -6.69 34.00
N GLY A 19 20.12 -5.44 34.44
CA GLY A 19 21.33 -4.97 35.11
C GLY A 19 21.53 -5.55 36.51
N THR A 20 20.50 -6.17 37.10
CA THR A 20 20.60 -6.86 38.40
C THR A 20 21.21 -8.25 38.29
N TYR A 21 21.40 -8.78 37.07
CA TYR A 21 21.90 -10.13 36.82
C TYR A 21 23.25 -10.11 36.08
N ASP A 22 24.10 -11.08 36.38
CA ASP A 22 25.30 -11.34 35.59
C ASP A 22 24.95 -12.17 34.34
N LEU A 23 24.83 -11.49 33.20
CA LEU A 23 24.39 -12.09 31.94
C LEU A 23 25.55 -12.24 30.95
N THR A 24 25.68 -13.44 30.37
CA THR A 24 26.56 -13.72 29.23
C THR A 24 25.75 -13.75 27.94
N VAL A 25 26.02 -12.81 27.02
CA VAL A 25 25.31 -12.75 25.73
C VAL A 25 25.93 -13.76 24.76
N VAL A 26 25.19 -14.85 24.47
CA VAL A 26 25.61 -15.86 23.50
C VAL A 26 24.74 -15.75 22.24
N HIS A 27 25.38 -15.51 21.09
CA HIS A 27 24.70 -15.53 19.80
C HIS A 27 24.28 -16.96 19.44
N ARG A 28 23.00 -17.16 19.10
CA ARG A 28 22.48 -18.42 18.56
C ARG A 28 21.90 -18.19 17.16
N PRO A 29 22.33 -18.94 16.13
CA PRO A 29 21.76 -18.83 14.79
C PRO A 29 20.25 -19.18 14.81
N GLY A 30 19.46 -18.48 14.00
CA GLY A 30 17.98 -18.50 14.06
C GLY A 30 17.34 -19.89 13.99
N LEU A 31 17.94 -20.85 13.27
CA LEU A 31 17.47 -22.25 13.22
C LEU A 31 17.41 -22.91 14.61
N LYS A 32 18.31 -22.54 15.52
CA LYS A 32 18.39 -23.09 16.89
C LYS A 32 17.63 -22.23 17.92
N HIS A 33 16.92 -21.21 17.46
CA HIS A 33 16.22 -20.22 18.29
C HIS A 33 14.69 -20.41 18.24
N ARG A 34 14.21 -21.66 18.14
CA ARG A 34 12.78 -22.00 17.98
C ARG A 34 11.93 -21.60 19.18
N ASN A 35 12.51 -21.51 20.38
CA ASN A 35 11.81 -21.24 21.63
C ASN A 35 11.21 -19.83 21.66
N ALA A 36 11.98 -18.83 21.19
CA ALA A 36 11.49 -17.45 21.13
C ALA A 36 10.45 -17.25 20.01
N ASP A 37 10.58 -18.00 18.90
CA ASP A 37 9.58 -18.02 17.82
C ASP A 37 8.30 -18.75 18.27
N ALA A 38 8.39 -19.74 19.16
CA ALA A 38 7.22 -20.40 19.75
C ALA A 38 6.49 -19.49 20.76
N LEU A 39 7.23 -18.72 21.57
CA LEU A 39 6.65 -17.79 22.56
C LEU A 39 5.97 -16.57 21.92
N SER A 40 6.44 -16.10 20.76
CA SER A 40 5.76 -15.05 19.99
C SER A 40 4.50 -15.55 19.25
N ARG A 41 4.39 -16.88 19.09
CA ARG A 41 3.29 -17.58 18.40
C ARG A 41 2.41 -18.38 19.35
N ASN A 42 2.46 -18.09 20.65
CA ASN A 42 1.70 -18.84 21.64
C ASN A 42 0.21 -18.77 21.25
N PRO A 43 -0.45 -19.92 20.99
CA PRO A 43 -1.82 -19.93 20.51
C PRO A 43 -2.73 -19.28 21.54
N CYS A 44 -3.37 -18.19 21.15
CA CYS A 44 -4.36 -17.53 21.98
C CYS A 44 -5.54 -18.49 22.15
N ALA A 45 -5.86 -18.88 23.38
CA ALA A 45 -6.96 -19.81 23.68
C ALA A 45 -8.34 -19.30 23.20
N SER A 46 -8.49 -18.00 22.91
CA SER A 46 -9.71 -17.42 22.33
C SER A 46 -9.71 -17.37 20.79
N CYS A 47 -8.61 -17.72 20.13
CA CYS A 47 -8.51 -17.71 18.68
C CYS A 47 -8.48 -19.16 18.17
N SER A 48 -9.67 -19.71 17.88
CA SER A 48 -9.87 -21.02 17.26
C SER A 48 -9.32 -21.06 15.83
N ARG A 49 -8.00 -21.07 15.67
CA ARG A 49 -7.36 -21.31 14.37
C ARG A 49 -6.78 -22.71 14.34
N GLN A 50 -7.62 -23.68 14.00
CA GLN A 50 -7.15 -24.99 13.56
C GLN A 50 -6.59 -24.83 12.14
N GLU A 51 -5.29 -25.03 11.99
CA GLU A 51 -4.68 -25.20 10.67
C GLU A 51 -5.04 -26.61 10.16
N SER A 52 -6.04 -26.70 9.28
CA SER A 52 -6.30 -27.92 8.51
C SER A 52 -5.64 -27.82 7.14
N VAL A 53 -4.65 -28.67 6.92
CA VAL A 53 -4.07 -28.96 5.61
C VAL A 53 -4.87 -30.15 5.02
N ASN A 54 -5.47 -29.98 3.84
CA ASN A 54 -5.44 -30.90 2.68
C ASN A 54 -6.61 -30.72 1.68
N ASN A 55 -6.21 -30.39 0.43
CA ASN A 55 -6.63 -30.88 -0.88
C ASN A 55 -8.12 -30.99 -1.33
N ALA A 56 -8.42 -30.16 -2.35
CA ALA A 56 -9.14 -30.42 -3.61
C ALA A 56 -10.56 -31.02 -3.60
N HIS A 57 -11.55 -30.20 -4.00
CA HIS A 57 -12.44 -30.57 -5.10
C HIS A 57 -12.89 -29.32 -5.87
N ASP A 58 -12.79 -29.43 -7.18
CA ASP A 58 -13.19 -28.51 -8.24
C ASP A 58 -14.68 -28.75 -8.55
N SER A 59 -15.52 -27.71 -8.57
CA SER A 59 -16.71 -27.64 -9.44
C SER A 59 -17.37 -26.27 -9.32
N CYS A 60 -17.60 -25.67 -10.49
CA CYS A 60 -18.36 -24.44 -10.71
C CYS A 60 -19.89 -24.66 -10.61
N ASP A 61 -20.60 -23.53 -10.69
CA ASP A 61 -22.04 -23.33 -10.97
C ASP A 61 -22.94 -23.34 -9.73
N GLU A 62 -23.93 -22.46 -9.53
CA GLU A 62 -24.52 -21.36 -10.30
C GLU A 62 -25.32 -20.47 -9.32
N ASP A 63 -25.82 -19.34 -9.84
CA ASP A 63 -26.36 -18.16 -9.15
C ASP A 63 -27.52 -18.34 -8.15
N SER A 64 -27.57 -17.46 -7.15
CA SER A 64 -28.82 -16.86 -6.65
C SER A 64 -28.54 -15.51 -5.99
N GLU A 65 -29.05 -14.44 -6.59
CA GLU A 65 -28.99 -13.08 -6.10
C GLU A 65 -29.89 -12.89 -4.87
N GLU A 66 -29.28 -12.64 -3.71
CA GLU A 66 -29.92 -11.84 -2.67
C GLU A 66 -28.95 -10.71 -2.28
N LYS A 67 -29.24 -9.51 -2.78
CA LYS A 67 -28.56 -8.28 -2.36
C LYS A 67 -29.10 -7.89 -0.99
N GLU A 68 -28.71 -8.59 0.05
CA GLU A 68 -28.71 -7.99 1.38
C GLU A 68 -27.64 -6.89 1.38
N GLN A 69 -28.14 -5.65 1.32
CA GLN A 69 -27.33 -4.46 1.45
C GLN A 69 -26.91 -4.33 2.93
N LEU A 70 -25.95 -5.15 3.38
CA LEU A 70 -25.21 -4.90 4.61
C LEU A 70 -24.39 -3.61 4.42
N SER A 71 -25.07 -2.49 4.62
CA SER A 71 -24.42 -1.19 4.75
C SER A 71 -23.85 -1.11 6.15
N VAL A 72 -22.55 -1.36 6.29
CA VAL A 72 -21.83 -0.79 7.43
C VAL A 72 -21.93 0.72 7.23
N ARG A 73 -22.69 1.38 8.12
CA ARG A 73 -22.77 2.85 8.17
C ARG A 73 -21.40 3.37 8.57
N THR A 74 -20.51 3.44 7.60
CA THR A 74 -19.36 4.34 7.67
C THR A 74 -19.96 5.74 7.82
N VAL A 75 -19.57 6.49 8.85
CA VAL A 75 -19.82 7.95 8.90
C VAL A 75 -18.94 8.58 7.82
N THR A 76 -19.24 8.30 6.56
CA THR A 76 -18.83 9.15 5.46
C THR A 76 -19.66 10.39 5.57
N ARG A 77 -19.00 11.55 5.54
CA ARG A 77 -19.64 12.86 5.35
C ARG A 77 -20.41 12.81 4.02
N SER A 78 -21.66 12.34 4.03
CA SER A 78 -22.58 12.53 2.92
C SER A 78 -22.83 14.03 2.80
N LYS A 79 -22.67 14.55 1.59
CA LYS A 79 -23.24 15.84 1.22
C LYS A 79 -24.77 15.69 1.32
N ALA A 80 -25.39 16.60 2.07
CA ALA A 80 -26.84 16.81 2.19
C ALA A 80 -27.64 15.72 2.94
N ASP A 81 -27.64 15.80 4.27
CA ASP A 81 -28.85 15.54 5.05
C ASP A 81 -29.35 16.89 5.60
N THR A 82 -30.27 17.51 4.86
CA THR A 82 -30.96 18.76 5.24
C THR A 82 -32.11 18.44 6.22
N SER A 83 -31.80 17.84 7.36
CA SER A 83 -32.75 17.71 8.48
C SER A 83 -32.36 18.68 9.59
N PRO A 84 -33.24 19.61 10.04
CA PRO A 84 -32.82 20.74 10.88
C PRO A 84 -32.49 20.37 12.34
N THR A 85 -32.60 19.11 12.74
CA THR A 85 -32.64 18.72 14.16
C THR A 85 -31.41 17.97 14.67
N ARG A 86 -30.34 17.83 13.87
CA ARG A 86 -29.12 17.08 14.27
C ARG A 86 -27.92 17.94 14.70
N ASN A 87 -28.08 19.25 14.81
CA ASN A 87 -26.98 20.18 15.13
C ASN A 87 -27.06 20.80 16.53
N GLN A 88 -27.58 20.07 17.51
CA GLN A 88 -27.60 20.54 18.91
C GLN A 88 -26.56 19.81 19.77
N PHE A 89 -25.34 19.64 19.26
CA PHE A 89 -24.21 19.21 20.07
C PHE A 89 -23.43 20.45 20.51
N VAL A 90 -23.96 21.14 21.51
CA VAL A 90 -23.29 22.28 22.13
C VAL A 90 -22.26 21.71 23.10
N LEU A 91 -21.05 21.44 22.60
CA LEU A 91 -19.94 21.09 23.48
C LEU A 91 -19.65 22.30 24.37
N LEU A 92 -19.99 22.23 25.66
CA LEU A 92 -19.58 23.23 26.66
C LEU A 92 -19.97 24.70 26.31
N GLY A 93 -21.05 24.92 25.57
CA GLY A 93 -21.50 26.26 25.14
C GLY A 93 -20.97 26.75 23.79
N TRP A 94 -20.18 25.95 23.06
CA TRP A 94 -19.55 26.39 21.82
C TRP A 94 -20.39 26.04 20.59
N ASP A 95 -20.64 27.04 19.75
CA ASP A 95 -21.32 26.88 18.46
C ASP A 95 -20.36 26.30 17.40
N VAL A 96 -20.83 25.29 16.67
CA VAL A 96 -20.06 24.57 15.63
C VAL A 96 -19.59 25.52 14.54
N ASN A 97 -20.39 26.53 14.18
CA ASN A 97 -19.98 27.51 13.17
C ASN A 97 -18.86 28.41 13.70
N THR A 98 -18.92 28.76 14.99
CA THR A 98 -17.88 29.55 15.65
C THR A 98 -16.54 28.80 15.67
N ILE A 99 -16.55 27.51 16.02
CA ILE A 99 -15.35 26.64 15.99
C ILE A 99 -14.80 26.58 14.55
N ARG A 100 -15.66 26.39 13.55
CA ARG A 100 -15.24 26.34 12.14
C ARG A 100 -14.55 27.63 11.71
N GLN A 101 -15.08 28.79 12.11
CA GLN A 101 -14.46 30.08 11.81
C GLN A 101 -13.09 30.23 12.48
N GLN A 102 -12.95 29.82 13.75
CA GLN A 102 -11.67 29.83 14.45
C GLN A 102 -10.64 28.90 13.79
N GLN A 103 -11.07 27.73 13.30
CA GLN A 103 -10.19 26.81 12.58
C GLN A 103 -9.73 27.35 11.23
N LEU A 104 -10.59 28.06 10.50
CA LEU A 104 -10.20 28.75 9.26
C LEU A 104 -9.20 29.87 9.52
N GLN A 105 -9.27 30.50 10.69
CA GLN A 105 -8.33 31.53 11.14
C GLN A 105 -7.01 30.96 11.69
N ASP A 106 -6.94 29.66 11.97
CA ASP A 106 -5.73 29.01 12.45
C ASP A 106 -4.66 28.94 11.35
N LYS A 107 -3.43 29.30 11.70
CA LYS A 107 -2.30 29.40 10.76
C LYS A 107 -1.91 28.07 10.12
N ILE A 108 -2.16 26.95 10.80
CA ILE A 108 -1.77 25.61 10.35
C ILE A 108 -3.03 24.85 9.89
N ILE A 109 -4.05 24.79 10.75
CA ILE A 109 -5.29 24.07 10.48
C ILE A 109 -6.10 24.74 9.37
N GLY A 110 -6.17 26.07 9.34
CA GLY A 110 -6.91 26.82 8.32
C GLY A 110 -6.30 26.69 6.93
N GLN A 111 -4.97 26.73 6.83
CA GLN A 111 -4.26 26.46 5.57
C GLN A 111 -4.57 25.06 5.03
N LEU A 112 -4.66 24.08 5.93
CA LEU A 112 -5.12 22.76 5.54
C LEU A 112 -6.58 22.86 5.05
N PHE A 113 -7.54 23.36 5.84
CA PHE A 113 -8.94 23.44 5.40
C PHE A 113 -9.12 24.03 4.00
N ILE A 114 -8.48 25.17 3.72
CA ILE A 114 -8.54 25.83 2.41
C ILE A 114 -7.87 24.97 1.33
N LYS A 115 -6.71 24.36 1.59
CA LYS A 115 -6.01 23.50 0.60
C LYS A 115 -6.70 22.14 0.39
N PHE A 116 -7.45 21.61 1.36
CA PHE A 116 -7.99 20.24 1.37
C PHE A 116 -9.51 20.12 1.21
N GLU A 117 -10.31 21.16 1.51
CA GLU A 117 -11.77 21.13 1.29
C GLU A 117 -12.14 21.48 -0.16
N ASP A 118 -11.32 22.31 -0.80
CA ASP A 118 -11.49 22.73 -2.20
C ASP A 118 -10.95 21.71 -3.22
N LYS A 119 -10.18 20.71 -2.78
CA LYS A 119 -9.57 19.70 -3.64
C LYS A 119 -9.82 18.31 -3.08
N GLU A 120 -10.54 17.47 -3.81
CA GLU A 120 -10.69 16.04 -3.51
C GLU A 120 -9.36 15.25 -3.57
N THR A 121 -8.24 15.92 -3.83
CA THR A 121 -6.93 15.31 -4.08
C THR A 121 -5.87 15.81 -3.09
N LYS A 122 -5.00 14.89 -2.69
CA LYS A 122 -3.85 15.16 -1.82
C LYS A 122 -2.94 16.22 -2.49
N PRO A 123 -2.52 17.29 -1.78
CA PRO A 123 -1.61 18.27 -2.33
C PRO A 123 -0.20 17.69 -2.57
N GLU A 124 0.48 18.21 -3.58
CA GLU A 124 1.85 17.83 -3.94
C GLU A 124 2.86 18.26 -2.88
N TRP A 125 3.90 17.43 -2.67
CA TRP A 125 4.92 17.67 -1.64
C TRP A 125 5.63 19.03 -1.78
N ASN A 126 5.89 19.46 -3.01
CA ASN A 126 6.58 20.73 -3.30
C ASN A 126 5.83 21.95 -2.77
N SER A 127 4.51 21.86 -2.57
CA SER A 127 3.70 22.96 -2.00
C SER A 127 3.75 23.06 -0.48
N LEU A 128 4.42 22.10 0.19
CA LEU A 128 4.46 21.95 1.64
C LEU A 128 5.88 21.81 2.20
N SER A 129 6.90 21.75 1.32
CA SER A 129 8.30 21.55 1.75
C SER A 129 8.78 22.63 2.70
N ASP A 130 8.30 23.85 2.52
CA ASP A 130 8.74 25.04 3.25
C ASP A 130 7.86 25.32 4.48
N GLU A 131 6.78 24.55 4.65
CA GLU A 131 5.80 24.73 5.72
C GLU A 131 6.26 24.08 7.05
N SER A 132 5.46 24.30 8.10
CA SER A 132 5.73 23.80 9.45
C SER A 132 5.77 22.27 9.54
N SER A 133 6.45 21.75 10.56
CA SER A 133 6.52 20.31 10.86
C SER A 133 5.14 19.70 11.13
N ASP A 134 4.24 20.46 11.75
CA ASP A 134 2.88 20.00 12.08
C ASP A 134 2.05 19.79 10.83
N LEU A 135 2.17 20.70 9.86
CA LEU A 135 1.49 20.60 8.57
C LEU A 135 1.99 19.40 7.77
N LYS A 136 3.30 19.15 7.78
CA LYS A 136 3.92 17.94 7.20
C LYS A 136 3.42 16.66 7.89
N THR A 137 3.26 16.68 9.20
CA THR A 137 2.73 15.55 9.98
C THR A 137 1.30 15.23 9.56
N LEU A 138 0.45 16.25 9.43
CA LEU A 138 -0.93 16.10 8.98
C LEU A 138 -1.01 15.64 7.51
N TRP A 139 -0.14 16.15 6.64
CA TRP A 139 -0.03 15.66 5.26
C TRP A 139 0.35 14.18 5.18
N ASN A 140 1.28 13.72 6.02
CA ASN A 140 1.66 12.30 6.12
C ASN A 140 0.51 11.42 6.66
N MET A 141 -0.42 11.99 7.44
CA MET A 141 -1.61 11.26 7.89
C MET A 141 -2.64 11.05 6.78
N TRP A 142 -2.62 11.86 5.71
CA TRP A 142 -3.63 11.86 4.65
C TRP A 142 -3.88 10.48 4.04
N ASP A 143 -2.83 9.72 3.71
CA ASP A 143 -2.99 8.40 3.08
C ASP A 143 -3.65 7.38 4.02
N ARG A 144 -3.59 7.62 5.33
CA ARG A 144 -4.19 6.76 6.35
C ARG A 144 -5.65 7.11 6.65
N SER A 145 -6.03 8.37 6.43
CA SER A 145 -7.37 8.91 6.73
C SER A 145 -8.24 9.15 5.49
N SER A 146 -7.69 9.00 4.28
CA SER A 146 -8.44 9.13 3.04
C SER A 146 -8.99 7.78 2.58
N VAL A 147 -10.20 7.81 2.01
CA VAL A 147 -10.85 6.61 1.50
C VAL A 147 -10.10 6.14 0.25
N HIS A 148 -9.64 4.89 0.25
CA HIS A 148 -8.97 4.33 -0.91
C HIS A 148 -9.99 3.82 -1.93
N SER A 149 -9.89 4.27 -3.18
CA SER A 149 -10.88 4.04 -4.26
C SER A 149 -11.14 2.55 -4.59
N THR A 150 -10.19 1.67 -4.28
CA THR A 150 -10.32 0.23 -4.54
C THR A 150 -11.01 -0.50 -3.40
N THR A 151 -10.66 -0.17 -2.15
CA THR A 151 -11.21 -0.85 -0.96
C THR A 151 -12.51 -0.21 -0.51
N GLY A 152 -12.71 1.08 -0.76
CA GLY A 152 -13.86 1.86 -0.29
C GLY A 152 -13.74 2.32 1.17
N PHE A 153 -12.60 2.04 1.81
CA PHE A 153 -12.36 2.36 3.23
C PHE A 153 -11.03 3.07 3.41
N THR A 154 -10.89 3.78 4.52
CA THR A 154 -9.60 4.35 4.96
C THR A 154 -8.72 3.23 5.55
N PRO A 155 -7.38 3.31 5.43
CA PRO A 155 -6.50 2.38 6.12
C PRO A 155 -6.66 2.38 7.65
N ASN A 156 -6.96 3.53 8.25
CA ASN A 156 -7.24 3.62 9.69
C ASN A 156 -8.45 2.77 10.08
N PHE A 157 -9.55 2.89 9.34
CA PHE A 157 -10.76 2.11 9.61
C PHE A 157 -10.54 0.61 9.41
N LEU A 158 -9.78 0.22 8.37
CA LEU A 158 -9.41 -1.18 8.15
C LEU A 158 -8.51 -1.75 9.26
N THR A 159 -7.71 -0.91 9.90
CA THR A 159 -6.77 -1.37 10.94
C THR A 159 -7.41 -1.40 12.32
N PHE A 160 -8.21 -0.38 12.66
CA PHE A 160 -8.71 -0.17 14.01
C PHE A 160 -10.22 -0.36 14.16
N GLY A 161 -10.95 -0.61 13.06
CA GLY A 161 -12.41 -0.66 13.04
C GLY A 161 -13.08 0.71 13.25
N ARG A 162 -12.28 1.77 13.42
CA ARG A 162 -12.72 3.14 13.68
C ARG A 162 -11.79 4.13 12.99
N GLU A 163 -12.30 5.31 12.71
CA GLU A 163 -11.44 6.40 12.25
C GLU A 163 -10.58 6.90 13.40
N VAL A 164 -9.28 7.07 13.14
CA VAL A 164 -8.39 7.72 14.11
C VAL A 164 -8.78 9.19 14.15
N THR A 165 -9.00 9.71 15.35
CA THR A 165 -9.20 11.14 15.58
C THR A 165 -7.97 11.89 15.10
N LEU A 166 -8.05 12.49 13.93
CA LEU A 166 -7.03 13.42 13.46
C LEU A 166 -6.95 14.59 14.44
N PRO A 167 -5.82 15.30 14.57
CA PRO A 167 -5.75 16.54 15.36
C PRO A 167 -6.90 17.51 15.03
N LEU A 168 -7.32 17.53 13.77
CA LEU A 168 -8.51 18.22 13.26
C LEU A 168 -9.84 17.79 13.94
N GLN A 169 -10.00 16.49 14.16
CA GLN A 169 -11.17 15.86 14.81
C GLN A 169 -11.01 15.75 16.34
N ALA A 170 -9.82 16.01 16.89
CA ALA A 170 -9.63 16.12 18.33
C ALA A 170 -10.12 17.49 18.84
N VAL A 171 -10.04 18.53 17.99
CA VAL A 171 -10.54 19.89 18.28
C VAL A 171 -12.05 20.00 18.06
N ILE A 172 -12.63 19.21 17.16
CA ILE A 172 -14.09 19.08 16.98
C ILE A 172 -14.51 17.76 17.64
N PRO A 173 -15.13 17.75 18.82
CA PRO A 173 -15.80 16.55 19.27
C PRO A 173 -16.92 16.26 18.27
N MET A 174 -16.69 15.26 17.45
CA MET A 174 -17.78 14.60 16.74
C MET A 174 -18.79 14.21 17.80
N PRO A 175 -20.11 14.38 17.56
CA PRO A 175 -21.08 13.74 18.42
C PRO A 175 -20.66 12.28 18.48
N SER A 176 -20.19 11.87 19.66
CA SER A 176 -20.12 10.46 20.01
C SER A 176 -21.49 9.93 19.58
N PRO A 177 -21.59 8.94 18.68
CA PRO A 177 -22.87 8.27 18.51
C PRO A 177 -23.24 7.80 19.91
N ALA A 178 -24.15 8.55 20.55
CA ALA A 178 -24.45 8.44 21.97
C ALA A 178 -25.26 7.16 22.26
N GLN A 179 -25.21 6.19 21.36
CA GLN A 179 -26.08 5.03 21.31
C GLN A 179 -25.33 3.70 21.06
N ASP A 180 -24.07 3.71 20.61
CA ASP A 180 -23.44 2.47 20.13
C ASP A 180 -22.17 2.06 20.90
N TYR A 181 -21.76 2.82 21.93
CA TYR A 181 -20.72 2.31 22.84
C TYR A 181 -21.35 1.28 23.74
N ALA A 182 -21.09 0.02 23.41
CA ALA A 182 -21.31 -1.14 24.24
C ALA A 182 -21.22 -0.80 25.74
N THR A 183 -22.32 -1.07 26.45
CA THR A 183 -22.48 -0.70 27.86
C THR A 183 -21.44 -1.37 28.76
N CYS A 184 -20.85 -2.48 28.29
CA CYS A 184 -19.75 -3.18 28.93
C CYS A 184 -18.53 -3.38 27.99
N LYS A 185 -17.38 -3.74 28.57
CA LYS A 185 -16.12 -3.91 27.81
C LYS A 185 -16.20 -5.11 26.86
N GLU A 186 -16.93 -6.14 27.28
CA GLU A 186 -17.10 -7.40 26.57
C GLU A 186 -17.88 -7.18 25.26
N ASP A 187 -19.00 -6.45 25.32
CA ASP A 187 -19.79 -6.09 24.15
C ASP A 187 -18.99 -5.24 23.15
N PHE A 188 -18.09 -4.37 23.63
CA PHE A 188 -17.24 -3.55 22.75
C PHE A 188 -16.26 -4.41 21.95
N VAL A 189 -15.67 -5.43 22.58
CA VAL A 189 -14.74 -6.34 21.91
C VAL A 189 -15.47 -7.14 20.84
N ILE A 190 -16.68 -7.62 21.14
CA ILE A 190 -17.51 -8.36 20.19
C ILE A 190 -17.92 -7.47 19.01
N ASP A 191 -18.41 -6.26 19.28
CA ASP A 191 -18.74 -5.28 18.22
C ASP A 191 -17.52 -4.97 17.34
N LEU A 192 -16.37 -4.69 17.94
CA LEU A 192 -15.15 -4.38 17.21
C LEU A 192 -14.72 -5.55 16.31
N GLN A 193 -14.81 -6.78 16.82
CA GLN A 193 -14.50 -7.98 16.06
C GLN A 193 -15.43 -8.13 14.86
N ASN A 194 -16.75 -8.05 15.08
CA ASN A 194 -17.76 -8.18 14.03
C ASN A 194 -17.57 -7.10 12.96
N ARG A 195 -17.41 -5.84 13.39
CA ARG A 195 -17.16 -4.71 12.49
C ARG A 195 -15.90 -4.90 11.65
N LEU A 196 -14.77 -5.31 12.24
CA LEU A 196 -13.55 -5.56 11.49
C LEU A 196 -13.71 -6.71 10.48
N GLN A 197 -14.41 -7.78 10.87
CA GLN A 197 -14.71 -8.91 9.97
C GLN A 197 -15.53 -8.43 8.76
N THR A 198 -16.67 -7.78 9.01
CA THR A 198 -17.56 -7.28 7.95
C THR A 198 -16.84 -6.30 7.02
N VAL A 199 -16.06 -5.37 7.57
CA VAL A 199 -15.35 -4.35 6.78
C VAL A 199 -14.26 -5.00 5.92
N HIS A 200 -13.52 -5.97 6.46
CA HIS A 200 -12.50 -6.69 5.68
C HIS A 200 -13.12 -7.55 4.58
N GLU A 201 -14.24 -8.20 4.85
CA GLU A 201 -15.00 -8.96 3.83
C GLU A 201 -15.45 -8.05 2.69
N LEU A 202 -16.03 -6.90 3.01
CA LEU A 202 -16.45 -5.92 2.02
C LEU A 202 -15.26 -5.34 1.25
N ALA A 203 -14.15 -5.03 1.93
CA ALA A 203 -12.93 -4.57 1.28
C ALA A 203 -12.35 -5.61 0.31
N ARG A 204 -12.36 -6.90 0.68
CA ARG A 204 -11.92 -8.00 -0.21
C ARG A 204 -12.86 -8.16 -1.41
N LYS A 205 -14.18 -8.04 -1.20
CA LYS A 205 -15.17 -8.06 -2.29
C LYS A 205 -14.93 -6.92 -3.27
N ASN A 206 -14.74 -5.71 -2.76
CA ASN A 206 -14.43 -4.52 -3.57
C ASN A 206 -13.11 -4.70 -4.33
N LEU A 207 -12.06 -5.20 -3.67
CA LEU A 207 -10.78 -5.50 -4.29
C LEU A 207 -10.92 -6.51 -5.44
N LYS A 208 -11.64 -7.61 -5.24
CA LYS A 208 -11.89 -8.63 -6.27
C LYS A 208 -12.56 -8.02 -7.50
N ASN A 209 -13.62 -7.25 -7.30
CA ASN A 209 -14.37 -6.60 -8.38
C ASN A 209 -13.51 -5.56 -9.14
N LYS A 210 -12.75 -4.73 -8.40
CA LYS A 210 -11.88 -3.71 -8.99
C LYS A 210 -10.71 -4.33 -9.74
N VAL A 211 -10.09 -5.39 -9.23
CA VAL A 211 -9.04 -6.14 -9.92
C VAL A 211 -9.56 -6.72 -11.23
N GLN A 212 -10.74 -7.33 -11.23
CA GLN A 212 -11.36 -7.87 -12.45
C GLN A 212 -11.63 -6.77 -13.49
N TYR A 213 -12.18 -5.62 -13.08
CA TYR A 213 -12.43 -4.49 -13.96
C TYR A 213 -11.13 -3.91 -14.55
N GLN A 214 -10.13 -3.68 -13.69
CA GLN A 214 -8.83 -3.17 -14.10
C GLN A 214 -8.13 -4.13 -15.07
N LYS A 215 -8.22 -5.44 -14.83
CA LYS A 215 -7.71 -6.48 -15.74
C LYS A 215 -8.39 -6.39 -17.10
N LYS A 216 -9.74 -6.41 -17.16
CA LYS A 216 -10.48 -6.29 -18.42
C LYS A 216 -10.06 -5.05 -19.21
N TYR A 217 -9.98 -3.90 -18.54
CA TYR A 217 -9.57 -2.64 -19.17
C TYR A 217 -8.13 -2.67 -19.66
N TYR A 218 -7.21 -3.23 -18.87
CA TYR A 218 -5.81 -3.40 -19.25
C TYR A 218 -5.68 -4.32 -20.46
N ASP A 219 -6.34 -5.48 -20.42
CA ASP A 219 -6.27 -6.50 -21.48
C ASP A 219 -6.75 -5.94 -22.82
N VAL A 220 -7.83 -5.15 -22.84
CA VAL A 220 -8.35 -4.47 -24.05
C VAL A 220 -7.32 -3.53 -24.67
N LYS A 221 -6.56 -2.79 -23.85
CA LYS A 221 -5.52 -1.85 -24.34
C LYS A 221 -4.18 -2.52 -24.58
N SER A 222 -3.97 -3.71 -24.03
CA SER A 222 -2.70 -4.41 -24.10
C SER A 222 -2.47 -4.94 -25.52
N LYS A 223 -1.28 -4.69 -26.06
CA LYS A 223 -0.84 -5.29 -27.32
C LYS A 223 0.11 -6.42 -26.98
N LYS A 224 -0.28 -7.67 -27.25
CA LYS A 224 0.61 -8.82 -27.06
C LYS A 224 1.78 -8.71 -28.05
N ARG A 225 2.98 -8.48 -27.53
CA ARG A 225 4.21 -8.48 -28.31
C ARG A 225 4.87 -9.85 -28.13
N MET A 226 5.14 -10.54 -29.22
CA MET A 226 5.84 -11.81 -29.20
C MET A 226 7.04 -11.72 -30.13
N PHE A 227 8.14 -12.32 -29.69
CA PHE A 227 9.38 -12.37 -30.47
C PHE A 227 9.85 -13.80 -30.61
N LYS A 228 10.51 -14.12 -31.72
CA LYS A 228 11.06 -15.45 -31.97
C LYS A 228 12.50 -15.53 -31.51
N VAL A 229 12.93 -16.71 -31.07
CA VAL A 229 14.36 -16.98 -30.81
C VAL A 229 15.14 -16.76 -32.10
N GLY A 230 16.27 -16.05 -32.01
CA GLY A 230 17.09 -15.66 -33.15
C GLY A 230 16.70 -14.32 -33.80
N GLN A 231 15.56 -13.71 -33.43
CA GLN A 231 15.16 -12.40 -33.95
C GLN A 231 16.03 -11.28 -33.39
N LEU A 232 16.30 -10.27 -34.22
CA LEU A 232 16.98 -9.05 -33.82
C LEU A 232 16.01 -8.06 -33.20
N VAL A 233 16.41 -7.47 -32.07
CA VAL A 233 15.60 -6.52 -31.31
C VAL A 233 16.44 -5.34 -30.80
N TRP A 234 15.82 -4.18 -30.70
CA TRP A 234 16.32 -3.05 -29.93
C TRP A 234 15.98 -3.24 -28.44
N LEU A 235 16.89 -2.82 -27.56
CA LEU A 235 16.73 -2.87 -26.11
C LEU A 235 16.71 -1.46 -25.53
N ASN A 236 15.66 -1.12 -24.77
CA ASN A 236 15.62 0.09 -23.96
C ASN A 236 16.31 -0.17 -22.61
N ASP A 237 17.47 0.44 -22.41
CA ASP A 237 18.24 0.32 -21.18
C ASP A 237 18.45 1.67 -20.51
N PRO A 238 17.69 1.98 -19.43
CA PRO A 238 17.71 3.29 -18.78
C PRO A 238 18.99 3.53 -17.98
N THR A 239 19.88 2.53 -17.87
CA THR A 239 21.17 2.70 -17.20
C THR A 239 21.98 3.82 -17.87
N ARG A 240 22.29 4.85 -17.07
CA ARG A 240 23.12 5.98 -17.50
C ARG A 240 24.60 5.63 -17.37
N LYS A 241 25.39 5.98 -18.38
CA LYS A 241 26.85 6.01 -18.27
C LYS A 241 27.28 7.33 -17.65
N ILE A 242 28.12 7.27 -16.62
CA ILE A 242 28.73 8.45 -16.00
C ILE A 242 29.52 9.22 -17.08
N GLY A 243 29.42 10.54 -17.11
CA GLY A 243 30.04 11.39 -18.13
C GLY A 243 29.24 11.57 -19.43
N VAL A 244 28.10 10.88 -19.61
CA VAL A 244 27.23 11.06 -20.78
C VAL A 244 25.95 11.81 -20.41
N CYS A 245 25.57 12.78 -21.26
CA CYS A 245 24.30 13.49 -21.12
C CYS A 245 23.13 12.57 -21.45
N SER A 246 22.28 12.29 -20.46
CA SER A 246 21.13 11.39 -20.63
C SER A 246 20.09 11.92 -21.64
N LYS A 247 20.01 13.25 -21.83
CA LYS A 247 19.07 13.87 -22.78
C LYS A 247 19.49 13.63 -24.24
N LEU A 248 20.81 13.53 -24.49
CA LEU A 248 21.37 13.33 -25.83
C LEU A 248 21.68 11.85 -26.13
N SER A 249 21.57 10.95 -25.14
CA SER A 249 21.82 9.53 -25.35
C SER A 249 20.63 8.82 -26.00
N ALA A 250 20.89 7.95 -26.98
CA ALA A 250 19.85 7.12 -27.59
C ALA A 250 19.18 6.20 -26.54
N LYS A 251 17.85 6.29 -26.45
CA LYS A 251 17.04 5.47 -25.52
C LYS A 251 17.08 3.98 -25.88
N TRP A 252 17.01 3.68 -27.18
CA TRP A 252 17.06 2.33 -27.71
C TRP A 252 18.48 1.99 -28.16
N LYS A 253 19.02 0.92 -27.61
CA LYS A 253 20.36 0.41 -27.90
C LYS A 253 20.24 -0.89 -28.68
N GLY A 254 21.19 -1.18 -29.57
CA GLY A 254 21.18 -2.45 -30.29
C GLY A 254 21.81 -2.37 -31.67
N PRO A 255 21.50 -3.35 -32.53
CA PRO A 255 20.59 -4.48 -32.27
C PRO A 255 21.17 -5.55 -31.31
N TYR A 256 20.27 -6.31 -30.69
CA TYR A 256 20.52 -7.50 -29.86
C TYR A 256 19.83 -8.70 -30.49
N ILE A 257 20.27 -9.92 -30.19
CA ILE A 257 19.60 -11.16 -30.63
C ILE A 257 18.93 -11.84 -29.44
N ILE A 258 17.71 -12.32 -29.65
CA ILE A 258 17.00 -13.15 -28.67
C ILE A 258 17.61 -14.53 -28.67
N THR A 259 18.07 -14.98 -27.51
CA THR A 259 18.70 -16.31 -27.35
C THR A 259 17.71 -17.34 -26.85
N LYS A 260 16.81 -16.96 -25.94
CA LYS A 260 15.82 -17.85 -25.35
C LYS A 260 14.59 -17.06 -24.91
N CYS A 261 13.41 -17.66 -25.06
CA CYS A 261 12.17 -17.20 -24.44
C CYS A 261 12.02 -17.92 -23.10
N MET A 262 11.86 -17.19 -22.00
CA MET A 262 11.59 -17.80 -20.69
C MET A 262 10.08 -17.96 -20.52
N ASP A 263 9.38 -16.83 -20.55
CA ASP A 263 7.93 -16.72 -20.44
C ASP A 263 7.37 -15.83 -21.56
N ASP A 264 6.04 -15.71 -21.65
CA ASP A 264 5.37 -14.80 -22.59
C ASP A 264 5.81 -13.34 -22.47
N THR A 265 6.29 -12.92 -21.29
CA THR A 265 6.68 -11.54 -21.00
C THR A 265 8.18 -11.31 -20.94
N THR A 266 9.00 -12.36 -20.81
CA THR A 266 10.43 -12.22 -20.48
C THR A 266 11.32 -12.98 -21.44
N TYR A 267 12.27 -12.28 -22.05
CA TYR A 267 13.18 -12.79 -23.07
C TYR A 267 14.63 -12.60 -22.65
N ILE A 268 15.48 -13.59 -22.95
CA ILE A 268 16.92 -13.50 -22.78
C ILE A 268 17.54 -12.97 -24.07
N VAL A 269 18.25 -11.84 -23.98
CA VAL A 269 18.89 -11.17 -25.12
C VAL A 269 20.39 -11.03 -24.92
N LYS A 270 21.15 -11.04 -26.02
CA LYS A 270 22.61 -10.80 -26.04
C LYS A 270 23.01 -9.91 -27.22
N LYS A 271 24.05 -9.10 -27.08
CA LYS A 271 24.56 -8.23 -28.15
C LYS A 271 25.72 -8.84 -28.93
N THR A 272 26.54 -9.64 -28.27
CA THR A 272 27.80 -10.16 -28.84
C THR A 272 28.07 -11.52 -28.22
N ALA A 273 28.78 -12.40 -28.94
CA ALA A 273 29.09 -13.76 -28.48
C ALA A 273 29.77 -13.81 -27.10
N LYS A 274 30.65 -12.83 -26.81
CA LYS A 274 31.39 -12.74 -25.54
C LYS A 274 30.58 -12.17 -24.38
N GLN A 275 29.46 -11.51 -24.63
CA GLN A 275 28.65 -10.91 -23.57
C GLN A 275 27.68 -11.93 -22.99
N MET A 276 27.57 -11.98 -21.66
CA MET A 276 26.56 -12.80 -21.00
C MET A 276 25.16 -12.33 -21.39
N ALA A 277 24.29 -13.30 -21.68
CA ALA A 277 22.91 -13.03 -22.04
C ALA A 277 22.11 -12.64 -20.77
N LYS A 278 21.23 -11.65 -20.89
CA LYS A 278 20.44 -11.11 -19.77
C LYS A 278 18.95 -11.14 -20.08
N ALA A 279 18.14 -11.34 -19.05
CA ALA A 279 16.69 -11.37 -19.15
C ALA A 279 16.11 -9.94 -19.11
N TYR A 280 15.18 -9.64 -20.02
CA TYR A 280 14.45 -8.38 -20.06
C TYR A 280 12.98 -8.61 -20.38
N HIS A 281 12.13 -7.76 -19.80
CA HIS A 281 10.69 -7.74 -20.08
C HIS A 281 10.42 -7.25 -21.51
N VAL A 282 9.38 -7.80 -22.15
CA VAL A 282 8.98 -7.54 -23.53
C VAL A 282 8.74 -6.07 -23.84
N ASN A 283 8.26 -5.28 -22.86
CA ASN A 283 8.06 -3.83 -22.99
C ASN A 283 9.37 -3.05 -23.22
N ARG A 284 10.52 -3.63 -22.85
CA ARG A 284 11.85 -3.05 -23.07
C ARG A 284 12.47 -3.48 -24.40
N LEU A 285 11.75 -4.28 -25.19
CA LEU A 285 12.19 -4.80 -26.48
C LEU A 285 11.33 -4.24 -27.62
N MET A 286 11.96 -4.06 -28.77
CA MET A 286 11.30 -3.59 -29.99
C MET A 286 11.93 -4.33 -31.19
N SER A 287 11.13 -4.67 -32.20
CA SER A 287 11.64 -5.36 -33.38
C SER A 287 12.69 -4.51 -34.11
N TYR A 288 13.75 -5.15 -34.61
CA TYR A 288 14.72 -4.49 -35.46
C TYR A 288 14.29 -4.55 -36.92
N GLU A 289 14.03 -3.41 -37.54
CA GLU A 289 13.57 -3.28 -38.94
C GLU A 289 14.68 -2.79 -39.90
N GLY A 290 15.93 -2.75 -39.44
CA GLY A 290 17.03 -2.24 -40.25
C GLY A 290 17.42 -3.20 -41.38
N GLN A 291 17.56 -2.67 -42.60
CA GLN A 291 17.96 -3.46 -43.80
C GLN A 291 19.38 -4.04 -43.70
N LYS A 292 20.28 -3.41 -42.92
CA LYS A 292 21.66 -3.88 -42.75
C LYS A 292 21.79 -4.73 -41.50
N LEU A 293 22.22 -5.98 -41.68
CA LEU A 293 22.62 -6.85 -40.58
C LEU A 293 23.92 -6.33 -39.94
N PRO A 294 24.04 -6.38 -38.61
CA PRO A 294 25.25 -5.93 -37.92
C PRO A 294 26.47 -6.76 -38.30
N VAL A 295 27.62 -6.11 -38.40
CA VAL A 295 28.91 -6.76 -38.74
C VAL A 295 29.24 -7.90 -37.76
N TRP A 296 28.91 -7.76 -36.48
CA TRP A 296 29.15 -8.80 -35.47
C TRP A 296 28.26 -10.04 -35.65
N MET A 297 27.13 -9.93 -36.36
CA MET A 297 26.24 -11.06 -36.62
C MET A 297 26.81 -12.01 -37.68
N LYS A 298 27.55 -11.49 -38.66
CA LYS A 298 28.27 -12.32 -39.63
C LYS A 298 29.23 -13.30 -38.93
N LYS A 299 29.86 -12.86 -37.83
CA LYS A 299 30.75 -13.69 -37.01
C LYS A 299 30.04 -14.82 -36.24
N LEU A 300 28.72 -14.77 -36.07
CA LEU A 300 27.94 -15.81 -35.41
C LEU A 300 27.46 -16.90 -36.37
N GLN A 301 27.37 -16.62 -37.67
CA GLN A 301 26.90 -17.59 -38.69
C GLN A 301 27.98 -18.60 -39.09
N HIS A 302 29.26 -18.29 -38.89
CA HIS A 302 30.39 -19.18 -39.19
C HIS A 302 30.80 -20.10 -38.03
N ILE A 303 29.99 -20.20 -36.97
CA ILE A 303 30.24 -21.05 -35.79
C ILE A 303 29.14 -22.13 -35.71
N LYS A 304 28.81 -22.75 -36.85
CA LYS A 304 28.01 -23.97 -36.90
C LYS A 304 28.91 -25.13 -37.28
#